data_AF-A0A0M2PRL1-F1
#
_entry.id   AF-A0A0M2PRL1-F1
#
_cell.length_a   1.000
_cell.length_b   1.000
_cell.length_c   1.000
_cell.angle_alpha   90.00
_cell.angle_beta   90.00
_cell.angle_gamma   90.00
#
_symmetry.space_group_name_H-M   'P 1'
#
loop_
_entity.id
_entity.type
_entity.pdbx_description
1 polymer ?
#
loop_
_entity_poly.entity_id
_entity_poly.type
_entity_poly.pdbx_seq_one_letter_code
_entity_poly.pdbx_strand_id
1 'polypeptide(L)'
;MRPFTDPPIPVKIAKMKQRVCWQHPWLQAQGIDQTRLVLDYPRQDSGSPGASPSASPGAADRTDQPSQSQGFSFLVIGDTGWGPREDCYPQRHIAEVMLPHLPEVDFILHTGDVVYTLGSKEYYPSNFIQPYREWLVGGEQPERIAYDQMRFRVPFFPSLGNHDYCHMPTLAGIAVQGVYALGRFLGLRVRKNIGWQGSGQGDVYARAFMDYLQSHPTLEALQAHVQQHYTAETDTGRCLRYRPGEFTRIPNRYYSFSRGGIEFFALDSTTLNQWDPEAVDALPDREQRQWLRDRLIQSWQNSQVRGRILFFHHPPYVTEATKWKRTEAYAMRHSLRWVLDGVVAAVPDRGDRPVVDGVFSGHAHCLEYLQTGDTGHGDAHLSWWVCGGSGCSTRRQRQEGAGLPEWPDTEGTGGGPRSPDAPNPEVARSRLYVGKAGQGADRRERYSFLRVDVEPGSPLRWRVRPFASHWHQGRWWDEELDPVVMDSVDVNSGILGP
;
A
#
# COMPACT_ATOMS: atom_id res chain seq x y z
N MET A 1 7.52 27.54 11.22
CA MET A 1 7.05 27.35 9.83
C MET A 1 7.59 26.00 9.35
N ARG A 2 6.77 25.11 8.76
CA ARG A 2 7.30 23.86 8.16
C ARG A 2 8.07 24.24 6.89
N PRO A 3 9.30 23.75 6.68
CA PRO A 3 10.10 24.13 5.51
C PRO A 3 9.63 23.46 4.21
N PHE A 4 8.53 22.71 4.25
CA PHE A 4 8.01 21.90 3.16
C PHE A 4 6.49 22.02 3.07
N THR A 5 5.95 21.69 1.91
CA THR A 5 4.51 21.69 1.62
C THR A 5 4.07 20.35 1.04
N ASP A 6 2.80 20.00 1.28
CA ASP A 6 2.12 18.98 0.50
C ASP A 6 1.62 19.63 -0.81
N PRO A 7 2.03 19.15 -2.00
CA PRO A 7 1.58 19.74 -3.26
C PRO A 7 0.07 19.53 -3.48
N PRO A 8 -0.62 20.46 -4.19
CA PRO A 8 -2.02 20.27 -4.56
C PRO A 8 -2.23 18.99 -5.39
N ILE A 9 -3.40 18.35 -5.23
CA ILE A 9 -3.75 17.11 -5.96
C ILE A 9 -3.54 17.22 -7.48
N PRO A 10 -3.95 18.31 -8.17
CA PRO A 10 -3.71 18.44 -9.61
C PRO A 10 -2.22 18.40 -9.98
N VAL A 11 -1.34 18.94 -9.13
CA VAL A 11 0.11 18.90 -9.34
C VAL A 11 0.64 17.48 -9.16
N LYS A 12 0.21 16.76 -8.12
CA LYS A 12 0.56 15.35 -7.89
C LYS A 12 0.22 14.49 -9.12
N ILE A 13 -1.02 14.60 -9.60
CA ILE A 13 -1.52 13.86 -10.77
C ILE A 13 -0.73 14.23 -12.03
N ALA A 14 -0.58 15.52 -12.33
CA ALA A 14 0.10 15.97 -13.54
C ALA A 14 1.56 15.50 -13.59
N LYS A 15 2.28 15.56 -12.46
CA LYS A 15 3.66 15.09 -12.37
C LYS A 15 3.76 13.58 -12.56
N MET A 16 2.91 12.78 -11.94
CA MET A 16 2.94 11.33 -12.15
C MET A 16 2.59 10.94 -13.58
N LYS A 17 1.60 11.60 -14.21
CA LYS A 17 1.27 11.39 -15.63
C LYS A 17 2.45 11.67 -16.56
N GLN A 18 3.19 12.75 -16.32
CA GLN A 18 4.39 13.08 -17.10
C GLN A 18 5.44 11.97 -17.00
N ARG A 19 5.69 11.44 -15.80
CA ARG A 19 6.74 10.45 -15.53
C ARG A 19 6.52 9.11 -16.22
N VAL A 20 5.26 8.69 -16.32
CA VAL A 20 4.87 7.46 -17.02
C VAL A 20 4.46 7.71 -18.46
N CYS A 21 4.66 8.91 -19.03
CA CYS A 21 4.22 9.24 -20.38
C CYS A 21 2.74 8.85 -20.62
N TRP A 22 1.87 9.13 -19.63
CA TRP A 22 0.50 8.66 -19.58
C TRP A 22 -0.27 8.97 -20.87
N GLN A 23 -0.88 7.94 -21.45
CA GLN A 23 -1.69 8.07 -22.67
C GLN A 23 -0.93 8.66 -23.87
N HIS A 24 0.39 8.47 -23.92
CA HIS A 24 1.17 8.82 -25.10
C HIS A 24 0.59 8.13 -26.36
N PRO A 25 0.37 8.82 -27.49
CA PRO A 25 -0.36 8.27 -28.65
C PRO A 25 0.20 6.95 -29.17
N TRP A 26 1.53 6.81 -29.18
CA TRP A 26 2.17 5.55 -29.58
C TRP A 26 1.88 4.40 -28.60
N LEU A 27 1.90 4.64 -27.29
CA LEU A 27 1.58 3.61 -26.28
C LEU A 27 0.13 3.14 -26.42
N GLN A 28 -0.78 4.07 -26.66
CA GLN A 28 -2.20 3.75 -26.90
C GLN A 28 -2.37 2.93 -28.18
N ALA A 29 -1.69 3.31 -29.27
CA ALA A 29 -1.75 2.57 -30.54
C ALA A 29 -1.19 1.13 -30.43
N GLN A 30 -0.28 0.89 -29.47
CA GLN A 30 0.24 -0.45 -29.16
C GLN A 30 -0.61 -1.22 -28.15
N GLY A 31 -1.72 -0.64 -27.67
CA GLY A 31 -2.56 -1.27 -26.65
C GLY A 31 -1.83 -1.51 -25.33
N ILE A 32 -0.93 -0.59 -24.94
CA ILE A 32 -0.19 -0.70 -23.68
C ILE A 32 -1.10 -0.32 -22.51
N ASP A 33 -1.38 -1.30 -21.65
CA ASP A 33 -2.02 -1.08 -20.35
C ASP A 33 -0.99 -0.59 -19.33
N GLN A 34 -0.95 0.73 -19.17
CA GLN A 34 -0.08 1.41 -18.21
C GLN A 34 -0.60 1.32 -16.77
N THR A 35 -1.55 0.45 -16.45
CA THR A 35 -2.09 0.28 -15.10
C THR A 35 -2.05 -1.16 -14.62
N ARG A 36 -1.48 -2.07 -15.41
CA ARG A 36 -1.40 -3.49 -15.07
C ARG A 36 0.03 -4.01 -15.14
N LEU A 37 0.33 -4.97 -14.29
CA LEU A 37 1.53 -5.78 -14.41
C LEU A 37 1.18 -7.27 -14.29
N VAL A 38 2.01 -8.10 -14.89
CA VAL A 38 2.00 -9.56 -14.69
C VAL A 38 3.33 -9.95 -14.06
N LEU A 39 3.24 -10.70 -12.97
CA LEU A 39 4.40 -11.19 -12.26
C LEU A 39 4.91 -12.48 -12.90
N ASP A 40 6.16 -12.42 -13.36
CA ASP A 40 6.89 -13.56 -13.90
C ASP A 40 7.57 -14.30 -12.75
N TYR A 41 7.14 -15.53 -12.47
CA TYR A 41 7.81 -16.38 -11.51
C TYR A 41 8.78 -17.29 -12.27
N PRO A 42 10.05 -17.40 -11.86
CA PRO A 42 10.88 -18.49 -12.32
C PRO A 42 10.17 -19.80 -11.94
N ARG A 43 10.01 -20.72 -12.89
CA ARG A 43 9.50 -22.06 -12.61
C ARG A 43 10.26 -22.63 -11.42
N GLN A 44 9.56 -22.93 -10.32
CA GLN A 44 10.01 -24.02 -9.46
C GLN A 44 9.77 -25.30 -10.25
N ASP A 45 10.78 -25.71 -11.01
CA ASP A 45 10.82 -27.07 -11.51
C ASP A 45 10.76 -27.98 -10.28
N SER A 46 9.59 -28.56 -10.03
CA SER A 46 9.44 -29.77 -9.23
C SER A 46 10.02 -30.93 -10.04
N GLY A 47 11.31 -30.84 -10.36
CA GLY A 47 12.08 -31.82 -11.11
C GLY A 47 12.97 -32.60 -10.16
N SER A 48 12.64 -33.88 -9.96
CA SER A 48 13.59 -34.86 -9.46
C SER A 48 14.92 -34.75 -10.25
N PRO A 49 16.08 -34.87 -9.61
CA PRO A 49 17.36 -34.65 -10.28
C PRO A 49 17.65 -35.81 -11.24
N GLY A 50 17.53 -35.60 -12.56
CA GLY A 50 17.89 -36.67 -13.49
C GLY A 50 17.61 -36.52 -14.99
N ALA A 51 17.13 -35.40 -15.52
CA ALA A 51 16.91 -35.28 -16.97
C ALA A 51 17.69 -34.10 -17.57
N SER A 52 18.64 -34.42 -18.44
CA SER A 52 19.46 -33.46 -19.21
C SER A 52 18.61 -32.62 -20.18
N PRO A 53 19.06 -31.40 -20.54
CA PRO A 53 18.30 -30.51 -21.39
C PRO A 53 18.51 -30.84 -22.87
N SER A 54 17.47 -31.32 -23.56
CA SER A 54 17.44 -31.34 -25.03
C SER A 54 16.66 -30.14 -25.54
N ALA A 55 17.34 -29.30 -26.34
CA ALA A 55 16.81 -28.12 -26.97
C ALA A 55 15.75 -28.44 -28.04
N SER A 56 14.66 -27.68 -28.05
CA SER A 56 13.87 -27.32 -29.24
C SER A 56 13.06 -26.06 -28.94
N PRO A 57 13.20 -24.97 -29.73
CA PRO A 57 12.37 -23.78 -29.59
C PRO A 57 11.12 -23.94 -30.47
N GLY A 58 9.97 -24.18 -29.85
CA GLY A 58 8.70 -24.31 -30.57
C GLY A 58 7.51 -24.13 -29.63
N ALA A 59 6.79 -23.02 -29.83
CA ALA A 59 5.39 -22.77 -29.48
C ALA A 59 4.84 -23.40 -28.18
N ALA A 60 4.84 -22.64 -27.10
CA ALA A 60 3.85 -22.76 -26.03
C ALA A 60 3.60 -21.39 -25.39
N ASP A 61 2.77 -20.63 -26.08
CA ASP A 61 1.95 -19.55 -25.55
C ASP A 61 0.94 -20.15 -24.56
N ARG A 62 1.25 -20.07 -23.26
CA ARG A 62 0.27 -20.18 -22.16
C ARG A 62 0.71 -19.25 -21.04
N THR A 63 -0.22 -18.39 -20.63
CA THR A 63 -0.15 -17.56 -19.44
C THR A 63 -0.09 -18.44 -18.19
N ASP A 64 1.12 -18.88 -17.81
CA ASP A 64 1.39 -19.65 -16.59
C ASP A 64 1.25 -18.75 -15.34
N GLN A 65 0.04 -18.23 -15.09
CA GLN A 65 -0.36 -17.92 -13.70
C GLN A 65 -0.56 -19.26 -12.98
N PRO A 66 -0.18 -19.39 -11.69
CA PRO A 66 -0.53 -20.59 -10.94
C PRO A 66 -2.03 -20.79 -11.04
N SER A 67 -2.41 -22.02 -11.38
CA SER A 67 -3.80 -22.42 -11.32
C SER A 67 -4.38 -22.09 -9.95
N GLN A 68 -5.67 -21.76 -9.88
CA GLN A 68 -6.43 -21.52 -8.65
C GLN A 68 -6.31 -22.65 -7.58
N SER A 69 -5.64 -23.74 -7.93
CA SER A 69 -5.37 -24.93 -7.12
C SER A 69 -4.19 -24.81 -6.15
N GLN A 70 -3.38 -23.75 -6.18
CA GLN A 70 -2.30 -23.53 -5.21
C GLN A 70 -2.56 -22.29 -4.35
N GLY A 71 -2.44 -22.48 -3.03
CA GLY A 71 -2.40 -21.37 -2.07
C GLY A 71 -1.10 -20.58 -2.21
N PHE A 72 -1.06 -19.39 -1.63
CA PHE A 72 0.11 -18.50 -1.67
C PHE A 72 0.12 -17.60 -0.44
N SER A 73 1.26 -16.98 -0.13
CA SER A 73 1.37 -16.11 1.04
C SER A 73 2.01 -14.78 0.68
N PHE A 74 1.67 -13.72 1.40
CA PHE A 74 2.31 -12.41 1.23
C PHE A 74 2.47 -11.68 2.55
N LEU A 75 3.38 -10.71 2.58
CA LEU A 75 3.56 -9.82 3.74
C LEU A 75 2.94 -8.45 3.46
N VAL A 76 2.50 -7.77 4.52
CA VAL A 76 2.03 -6.38 4.46
C VAL A 76 2.77 -5.54 5.51
N ILE A 77 3.33 -4.42 5.06
CA ILE A 77 4.02 -3.42 5.88
C ILE A 77 3.64 -2.00 5.44
N GLY A 78 3.86 -1.01 6.28
CA GLY A 78 3.53 0.39 5.98
C GLY A 78 4.24 1.37 6.90
N ASP A 79 4.32 2.63 6.45
CA ASP A 79 4.88 3.74 7.25
C ASP A 79 6.29 3.40 7.76
N THR A 80 7.09 2.88 6.84
CA THR A 80 8.47 2.51 7.07
C THR A 80 9.37 3.71 6.78
N GLY A 81 10.69 3.55 6.81
CA GLY A 81 11.58 4.62 6.38
C GLY A 81 11.86 5.71 7.42
N TRP A 82 11.59 5.46 8.70
CA TRP A 82 11.95 6.39 9.78
C TRP A 82 13.46 6.39 10.10
N GLY A 83 14.16 5.31 9.74
CA GLY A 83 15.58 5.12 10.01
C GLY A 83 15.90 4.78 11.48
N PRO A 84 17.18 4.62 11.83
CA PRO A 84 17.61 4.27 13.18
C PRO A 84 17.28 5.37 14.21
N ARG A 85 17.05 4.95 15.45
CA ARG A 85 16.92 5.81 16.64
C ARG A 85 18.21 5.70 17.47
N GLU A 86 18.33 6.54 18.49
CA GLU A 86 19.52 6.55 19.37
C GLU A 86 19.75 5.20 20.08
N ASP A 87 18.67 4.51 20.46
CA ASP A 87 18.69 3.34 21.33
C ASP A 87 18.28 2.03 20.63
N CYS A 88 17.59 2.13 19.49
CA CYS A 88 17.03 0.98 18.80
C CYS A 88 16.84 1.27 17.30
N TYR A 89 16.60 0.23 16.51
CA TYR A 89 16.26 0.37 15.10
C TYR A 89 15.00 -0.44 14.75
N PRO A 90 13.80 0.11 15.05
CA PRO A 90 12.55 -0.64 14.95
C PRO A 90 12.26 -1.23 13.57
N GLN A 91 12.43 -0.42 12.52
CA GLN A 91 12.20 -0.86 11.15
C GLN A 91 13.13 -2.01 10.75
N ARG A 92 14.42 -1.95 11.13
CA ARG A 92 15.37 -3.01 10.86
C ARG A 92 15.01 -4.29 11.63
N HIS A 93 14.60 -4.13 12.89
CA HIS A 93 14.17 -5.25 13.71
C HIS A 93 12.94 -5.95 13.10
N ILE A 94 11.92 -5.18 12.67
CA ILE A 94 10.76 -5.74 11.95
C ILE A 94 11.20 -6.48 10.68
N ALA A 95 12.12 -5.92 9.89
CA ALA A 95 12.68 -6.64 8.75
C ALA A 95 13.36 -7.96 9.18
N GLU A 96 14.14 -7.98 10.26
CA GLU A 96 14.77 -9.20 10.78
C GLU A 96 13.75 -10.27 11.19
N VAL A 97 12.64 -9.87 11.84
CA VAL A 97 11.55 -10.79 12.19
C VAL A 97 10.80 -11.28 10.94
N MET A 98 10.79 -10.52 9.85
CA MET A 98 10.21 -10.95 8.56
C MET A 98 11.08 -11.99 7.83
N LEU A 99 12.40 -12.03 8.06
CA LEU A 99 13.34 -12.88 7.30
C LEU A 99 12.96 -14.37 7.26
N PRO A 100 12.54 -15.01 8.36
CA PRO A 100 12.16 -16.43 8.34
C PRO A 100 10.96 -16.72 7.43
N HIS A 101 10.11 -15.72 7.15
CA HIS A 101 8.93 -15.90 6.29
C HIS A 101 9.26 -15.71 4.80
N LEU A 102 10.40 -15.10 4.45
CA LEU A 102 10.72 -14.78 3.05
C LEU A 102 10.73 -15.96 2.07
N PRO A 103 11.23 -17.15 2.44
CA PRO A 103 11.20 -18.30 1.53
C PRO A 103 9.78 -18.79 1.20
N GLU A 104 8.78 -18.42 2.01
CA GLU A 104 7.40 -18.91 1.91
C GLU A 104 6.42 -17.90 1.35
N VAL A 105 6.84 -16.64 1.14
CA VAL A 105 5.97 -15.58 0.63
C VAL A 105 6.29 -15.25 -0.81
N ASP A 106 5.23 -14.99 -1.56
CA ASP A 106 5.23 -14.71 -2.97
C ASP A 106 5.58 -13.26 -3.27
N PHE A 107 5.16 -12.33 -2.41
CA PHE A 107 5.39 -10.90 -2.56
C PHE A 107 5.13 -10.13 -1.26
N ILE A 108 5.40 -8.82 -1.31
CA ILE A 108 5.17 -7.89 -0.21
C ILE A 108 4.36 -6.71 -0.72
N LEU A 109 3.32 -6.34 0.04
CA LEU A 109 2.59 -5.09 -0.13
C LEU A 109 3.16 -4.04 0.82
N HIS A 110 3.45 -2.84 0.31
CA HIS A 110 3.84 -1.70 1.13
C HIS A 110 2.81 -0.57 1.02
N THR A 111 2.12 -0.24 2.11
CA THR A 111 0.97 0.69 2.14
C THR A 111 1.39 2.17 2.19
N GLY A 112 2.46 2.55 1.47
CA GLY A 112 2.94 3.94 1.37
C GLY A 112 3.73 4.49 2.55
N ASP A 113 4.25 5.71 2.35
CA ASP A 113 5.25 6.37 3.19
C ASP A 113 6.51 5.51 3.34
N VAL A 114 7.29 5.45 2.27
CA VAL A 114 8.43 4.52 2.18
C VAL A 114 9.70 5.10 2.80
N VAL A 115 9.90 6.42 2.71
CA VAL A 115 11.07 7.13 3.26
C VAL A 115 10.67 8.45 3.91
N TYR A 116 10.70 8.49 5.24
CA TYR A 116 10.52 9.72 6.01
C TYR A 116 11.78 10.61 6.00
N THR A 117 11.66 11.93 6.19
CA THR A 117 10.41 12.67 6.47
C THR A 117 9.79 13.29 5.22
N LEU A 118 10.53 13.44 4.12
CA LEU A 118 10.06 14.19 2.94
C LEU A 118 10.20 13.39 1.64
N GLY A 119 10.41 12.08 1.72
CA GLY A 119 10.67 11.25 0.54
C GLY A 119 11.97 11.61 -0.18
N SER A 120 12.95 12.18 0.53
CA SER A 120 14.19 12.68 -0.07
C SER A 120 15.14 11.53 -0.42
N LYS A 121 15.77 11.61 -1.60
CA LYS A 121 16.70 10.58 -2.12
C LYS A 121 17.87 10.28 -1.17
N GLU A 122 18.31 11.27 -0.38
CA GLU A 122 19.47 11.15 0.51
C GLU A 122 19.24 10.15 1.65
N TYR A 123 17.99 9.84 1.98
CA TYR A 123 17.64 8.92 3.05
C TYR A 123 17.34 7.50 2.57
N TYR A 124 17.22 7.24 1.27
CA TYR A 124 17.01 5.88 0.76
C TYR A 124 18.08 4.88 1.23
N PRO A 125 19.39 5.22 1.21
CA PRO A 125 20.42 4.30 1.70
C PRO A 125 20.19 3.83 3.14
N SER A 126 19.99 4.76 4.08
CA SER A 126 19.85 4.45 5.50
C SER A 126 18.44 4.03 5.91
N ASN A 127 17.40 4.49 5.21
CA ASN A 127 16.02 4.33 5.66
C ASN A 127 15.27 3.25 4.86
N PHE A 128 15.80 2.78 3.72
CA PHE A 128 15.15 1.72 2.96
C PHE A 128 16.13 0.61 2.55
N ILE A 129 17.23 0.96 1.89
CA ILE A 129 18.16 -0.03 1.32
C ILE A 129 18.84 -0.84 2.42
N GLN A 130 19.45 -0.17 3.41
CA GLN A 130 20.12 -0.85 4.52
C GLN A 130 19.19 -1.73 5.38
N PRO A 131 17.99 -1.28 5.80
CA PRO A 131 17.10 -2.12 6.61
C PRO A 131 16.52 -3.31 5.84
N TYR A 132 16.29 -3.19 4.54
CA TYR A 132 15.72 -4.25 3.69
C TYR A 132 16.73 -4.88 2.72
N ARG A 133 18.01 -4.88 3.09
CA ARG A 133 19.09 -5.32 2.19
C ARG A 133 18.90 -6.76 1.68
N GLU A 134 18.36 -7.66 2.49
CA GLU A 134 18.12 -9.06 2.14
C GLU A 134 17.06 -9.22 1.02
N TRP A 135 16.22 -8.21 0.79
CA TRP A 135 15.24 -8.17 -0.28
C TRP A 135 15.82 -7.71 -1.60
N LEU A 136 17.00 -7.11 -1.59
CA LEU A 136 17.58 -6.43 -2.75
C LEU A 136 18.66 -7.27 -3.43
N VAL A 137 18.69 -7.21 -4.75
CA VAL A 137 19.82 -7.71 -5.53
C VAL A 137 21.04 -6.86 -5.19
N GLY A 138 22.14 -7.51 -4.81
CA GLY A 138 23.35 -6.82 -4.34
C GLY A 138 23.31 -6.37 -2.87
N GLY A 139 22.30 -6.80 -2.10
CA GLY A 139 22.11 -6.45 -0.69
C GLY A 139 23.26 -6.76 0.27
N GLU A 140 24.22 -7.59 -0.13
CA GLU A 140 25.47 -7.81 0.63
C GLU A 140 26.36 -6.56 0.69
N GLN A 141 26.16 -5.62 -0.25
CA GLN A 141 26.89 -4.35 -0.35
C GLN A 141 25.88 -3.21 -0.55
N PRO A 142 25.02 -2.94 0.45
CA PRO A 142 23.89 -2.01 0.31
C PRO A 142 24.33 -0.59 -0.04
N GLU A 143 25.54 -0.17 0.33
CA GLU A 143 26.15 1.12 -0.01
C GLU A 143 26.41 1.32 -1.52
N ARG A 144 26.42 0.24 -2.30
CA ARG A 144 26.59 0.28 -3.77
C ARG A 144 25.27 0.33 -4.53
N ILE A 145 24.14 0.19 -3.85
CA ILE A 145 22.82 0.21 -4.47
C ILE A 145 22.37 1.66 -4.60
N ALA A 146 22.24 2.14 -5.83
CA ALA A 146 21.60 3.43 -6.09
C ALA A 146 20.08 3.30 -5.86
N TYR A 147 19.49 4.33 -5.24
CA TYR A 147 18.06 4.34 -4.89
C TYR A 147 17.13 4.18 -6.11
N ASP A 148 17.55 4.66 -7.28
CA ASP A 148 16.82 4.58 -8.54
C ASP A 148 17.21 3.37 -9.37
N GLN A 149 18.00 2.44 -8.84
CA GLN A 149 18.40 1.19 -9.50
C GLN A 149 18.13 -0.04 -8.60
N MET A 150 17.29 0.11 -7.58
CA MET A 150 16.89 -0.99 -6.73
C MET A 150 16.19 -2.09 -7.55
N ARG A 151 16.61 -3.33 -7.32
CA ARG A 151 15.99 -4.54 -7.87
C ARG A 151 15.65 -5.49 -6.75
N PHE A 152 14.43 -6.01 -6.74
CA PHE A 152 13.92 -6.84 -5.65
C PHE A 152 14.01 -8.33 -5.97
N ARG A 153 14.58 -9.11 -5.06
CA ARG A 153 14.63 -10.58 -5.16
C ARG A 153 13.25 -11.21 -4.91
N VAL A 154 12.52 -10.66 -3.96
CA VAL A 154 11.13 -10.98 -3.66
C VAL A 154 10.27 -9.83 -4.16
N PRO A 155 9.21 -10.06 -4.95
CA PRO A 155 8.38 -8.99 -5.49
C PRO A 155 7.89 -8.03 -4.40
N PHE A 156 8.03 -6.74 -4.68
CA PHE A 156 7.70 -5.65 -3.76
C PHE A 156 6.76 -4.67 -4.47
N PHE A 157 5.57 -4.50 -3.90
CA PHE A 157 4.47 -3.73 -4.48
C PHE A 157 4.08 -2.57 -3.55
N PRO A 158 4.65 -1.37 -3.77
CA PRO A 158 4.35 -0.20 -2.96
C PRO A 158 3.16 0.60 -3.50
N SER A 159 2.42 1.24 -2.61
CA SER A 159 1.56 2.40 -2.89
C SER A 159 2.26 3.70 -2.46
N LEU A 160 1.76 4.85 -2.90
CA LEU A 160 2.25 6.17 -2.48
C LEU A 160 1.58 6.63 -1.18
N GLY A 161 2.36 7.24 -0.28
CA GLY A 161 1.89 7.99 0.87
C GLY A 161 2.13 9.50 0.73
N ASN A 162 1.64 10.29 1.70
CA ASN A 162 1.76 11.74 1.64
C ASN A 162 3.21 12.22 1.81
N HIS A 163 4.05 11.47 2.53
CA HIS A 163 5.47 11.81 2.67
C HIS A 163 6.26 11.58 1.38
N ASP A 164 5.76 10.73 0.48
CA ASP A 164 6.35 10.48 -0.83
C ASP A 164 6.13 11.65 -1.81
N TYR A 165 5.22 12.59 -1.51
CA TYR A 165 4.92 13.76 -2.34
C TYR A 165 5.49 15.09 -1.81
N CYS A 166 6.08 15.11 -0.62
CA CYS A 166 6.51 16.33 0.04
C CYS A 166 7.44 17.18 -0.84
N HIS A 167 7.13 18.47 -0.98
CA HIS A 167 7.93 19.42 -1.73
C HIS A 167 8.67 20.35 -0.78
N MET A 168 9.99 20.47 -0.96
CA MET A 168 10.82 21.44 -0.26
C MET A 168 11.77 22.10 -1.27
N PRO A 169 11.69 23.43 -1.45
CA PRO A 169 12.63 24.17 -2.30
C PRO A 169 14.07 24.08 -1.78
N THR A 170 15.05 24.06 -2.67
CA THR A 170 16.48 23.94 -2.33
C THR A 170 16.97 25.02 -1.35
N LEU A 171 16.52 26.27 -1.52
CA LEU A 171 16.89 27.36 -0.61
C LEU A 171 16.40 27.11 0.83
N ALA A 172 15.21 26.53 0.99
CA ALA A 172 14.71 26.12 2.30
C ALA A 172 15.58 24.98 2.87
N GLY A 173 16.01 24.05 2.03
CA GLY A 173 16.98 23.02 2.40
C GLY A 173 18.30 23.58 2.92
N ILE A 174 18.88 24.56 2.21
CA ILE A 174 20.11 25.25 2.66
C ILE A 174 19.93 25.86 4.05
N ALA A 175 18.80 26.55 4.28
CA ALA A 175 18.49 27.13 5.59
C ALA A 175 18.41 26.05 6.69
N VAL A 176 17.74 24.93 6.41
CA VAL A 176 17.65 23.79 7.35
C VAL A 176 19.03 23.22 7.67
N GLN A 177 19.89 23.03 6.68
CA GLN A 177 21.25 22.53 6.91
C GLN A 177 22.10 23.54 7.72
N GLY A 178 21.92 24.83 7.51
CA GLY A 178 22.55 25.89 8.33
C GLY A 178 22.12 25.82 9.80
N VAL A 179 20.82 25.61 10.07
CA VAL A 179 20.30 25.39 11.43
C VAL A 179 20.91 24.13 12.06
N TYR A 180 21.03 23.03 11.31
CA TYR A 180 21.67 21.81 11.80
C TYR A 180 23.15 22.01 12.15
N ALA A 181 23.90 22.74 11.30
CA ALA A 181 25.30 23.05 11.56
C ALA A 181 25.48 23.94 12.79
N LEU A 182 24.65 24.98 12.92
CA LEU A 182 24.65 25.88 14.08
C LEU A 182 24.28 25.13 15.37
N GLY A 183 23.22 24.31 15.35
CA GLY A 183 22.83 23.51 16.51
C GLY A 183 23.95 22.57 16.96
N ARG A 184 24.64 21.92 16.01
CA ARG A 184 25.81 21.09 16.32
C ARG A 184 26.96 21.91 16.90
N PHE A 185 27.24 23.09 16.36
CA PHE A 185 28.26 24.01 16.88
C PHE A 185 27.95 24.44 18.33
N LEU A 186 26.67 24.63 18.65
CA LEU A 186 26.20 24.96 20.00
C LEU A 186 26.06 23.73 20.93
N GLY A 187 26.49 22.55 20.51
CA GLY A 187 26.40 21.32 21.32
C GLY A 187 24.98 20.77 21.50
N LEU A 188 24.00 21.24 20.72
CA LEU A 188 22.62 20.76 20.77
C LEU A 188 22.50 19.41 20.04
N ARG A 189 21.68 18.51 20.59
CA ARG A 189 21.31 17.26 19.90
C ARG A 189 20.32 17.58 18.79
N VAL A 190 20.76 17.45 17.54
CA VAL A 190 19.94 17.69 16.36
C VAL A 190 19.86 16.42 15.54
N ARG A 191 18.64 15.88 15.39
CA ARG A 191 18.39 14.73 14.52
C ARG A 191 18.26 15.21 13.08
N LYS A 192 19.14 14.75 12.20
CA LYS A 192 19.07 15.01 10.76
C LYS A 192 18.04 14.08 10.11
N ASN A 193 16.85 14.61 9.82
CA ASN A 193 15.76 13.88 9.20
C ASN A 193 15.12 14.62 8.01
N ILE A 194 15.67 15.79 7.67
CA ILE A 194 15.31 16.60 6.50
C ILE A 194 16.56 16.75 5.62
N GLY A 195 16.39 16.51 4.32
CA GLY A 195 17.48 16.53 3.34
C GLY A 195 17.79 17.93 2.82
N TRP A 196 18.44 18.01 1.66
CA TRP A 196 18.61 19.26 0.92
C TRP A 196 17.37 19.64 0.11
N GLN A 197 16.56 18.64 -0.22
CA GLN A 197 15.35 18.77 -1.02
C GLN A 197 14.30 17.76 -0.52
N GLY A 198 13.03 17.98 -0.90
CA GLY A 198 11.97 16.99 -0.70
C GLY A 198 12.00 15.91 -1.78
N SER A 199 10.91 15.15 -1.89
CA SER A 199 10.68 14.12 -2.92
C SER A 199 10.64 14.65 -4.36
N GLY A 200 10.58 15.98 -4.55
CA GLY A 200 10.31 16.57 -5.86
C GLY A 200 8.88 16.29 -6.33
N GLN A 201 7.90 16.33 -5.42
CA GLN A 201 6.49 16.03 -5.73
C GLN A 201 6.33 14.59 -6.25
N GLY A 202 6.96 13.62 -5.57
CA GLY A 202 6.94 12.20 -5.96
C GLY A 202 7.97 11.75 -6.98
N ASP A 203 8.93 12.59 -7.36
CA ASP A 203 9.94 12.23 -8.37
C ASP A 203 10.88 11.14 -7.87
N VAL A 204 11.32 11.27 -6.62
CA VAL A 204 12.20 10.31 -5.98
C VAL A 204 11.53 8.93 -5.88
N TYR A 205 10.27 8.88 -5.44
CA TYR A 205 9.50 7.63 -5.40
C TYR A 205 9.36 7.02 -6.80
N ALA A 206 9.00 7.84 -7.80
CA ALA A 206 8.80 7.34 -9.15
C ALA A 206 10.08 6.75 -9.75
N ARG A 207 11.24 7.36 -9.52
CA ARG A 207 12.54 6.80 -9.96
C ARG A 207 12.92 5.54 -9.18
N ALA A 208 12.53 5.45 -7.91
CA ALA A 208 12.83 4.31 -7.06
C ALA A 208 12.00 3.06 -7.39
N PHE A 209 10.71 3.23 -7.71
CA PHE A 209 9.77 2.10 -7.80
C PHE A 209 9.04 1.98 -9.14
N MET A 210 8.75 3.10 -9.80
CA MET A 210 7.93 3.10 -11.02
C MET A 210 8.78 2.90 -12.27
N ASP A 211 8.13 2.42 -13.34
CA ASP A 211 8.73 2.44 -14.66
C ASP A 211 8.72 3.88 -15.21
N TYR A 212 9.83 4.58 -15.01
CA TYR A 212 9.97 6.01 -15.28
C TYR A 212 10.18 6.27 -16.79
N LEU A 213 9.11 6.10 -17.58
CA LEU A 213 9.13 6.21 -19.04
C LEU A 213 9.64 7.56 -19.56
N GLN A 214 9.50 8.64 -18.78
CA GLN A 214 10.04 9.96 -19.12
C GLN A 214 11.59 9.98 -19.24
N SER A 215 12.28 8.95 -18.74
CA SER A 215 13.74 8.80 -18.94
C SER A 215 14.13 8.37 -20.35
N HIS A 216 13.15 8.05 -21.21
CA HIS A 216 13.35 7.69 -22.62
C HIS A 216 12.82 8.82 -23.52
N PRO A 217 13.64 9.86 -23.80
CA PRO A 217 13.16 11.10 -24.43
C PRO A 217 12.88 10.99 -25.93
N THR A 218 13.39 9.95 -26.61
CA THR A 218 13.11 9.71 -28.03
C THR A 218 12.09 8.59 -28.21
N LEU A 219 11.34 8.64 -29.32
CA LEU A 219 10.36 7.60 -29.62
C LEU A 219 11.04 6.23 -29.77
N GLU A 220 12.21 6.17 -30.40
CA GLU A 220 12.97 4.93 -30.58
C GLU A 220 13.41 4.32 -29.25
N ALA A 221 13.86 5.15 -28.29
CA ALA A 221 14.23 4.67 -26.96
C ALA A 221 13.02 4.17 -26.17
N LEU A 222 11.89 4.89 -26.25
CA LEU A 222 10.64 4.46 -25.64
C LEU A 222 10.14 3.14 -26.25
N GLN A 223 10.22 3.00 -27.57
CA GLN A 223 9.85 1.79 -28.30
C GLN A 223 10.69 0.59 -27.87
N ALA A 224 12.01 0.75 -27.84
CA ALA A 224 12.93 -0.32 -27.42
C ALA A 224 12.65 -0.77 -25.98
N HIS A 225 12.47 0.19 -25.06
CA HIS A 225 12.14 -0.10 -23.66
C HIS A 225 10.81 -0.85 -23.53
N VAL A 226 9.77 -0.39 -24.23
CA VAL A 226 8.44 -1.01 -24.18
C VAL A 226 8.43 -2.41 -24.79
N GLN A 227 9.17 -2.62 -25.89
CA GLN A 227 9.35 -3.97 -26.47
C GLN A 227 10.07 -4.92 -25.52
N GLN A 228 11.02 -4.41 -24.74
CA GLN A 228 11.78 -5.21 -23.78
C GLN A 228 10.96 -5.59 -22.54
N HIS A 229 10.17 -4.65 -22.00
CA HIS A 229 9.58 -4.80 -20.66
C HIS A 229 8.05 -4.98 -20.63
N TYR A 230 7.33 -4.56 -21.67
CA TYR A 230 5.86 -4.70 -21.75
C TYR A 230 5.48 -5.90 -22.61
N THR A 231 5.92 -7.08 -22.18
CA THR A 231 5.83 -8.35 -22.93
C THR A 231 4.79 -9.31 -22.35
N ALA A 232 4.04 -8.90 -21.35
CA ALA A 232 2.90 -9.66 -20.84
C ALA A 232 1.63 -9.22 -21.57
N GLU A 233 0.70 -10.14 -21.77
CA GLU A 233 -0.60 -9.86 -22.39
C GLU A 233 -1.73 -10.22 -21.42
N THR A 234 -2.73 -9.35 -21.36
CA THR A 234 -3.95 -9.53 -20.59
C THR A 234 -5.16 -9.18 -21.46
N ASP A 235 -6.35 -9.37 -20.91
CA ASP A 235 -7.63 -8.97 -21.53
C ASP A 235 -7.75 -7.46 -21.81
N THR A 236 -6.80 -6.65 -21.30
CA THR A 236 -6.73 -5.20 -21.50
C THR A 236 -5.53 -4.74 -22.32
N GLY A 237 -4.81 -5.67 -22.94
CA GLY A 237 -3.70 -5.39 -23.85
C GLY A 237 -2.35 -5.82 -23.30
N ARG A 238 -1.28 -5.26 -23.88
CA ARG A 238 0.09 -5.54 -23.45
C ARG A 238 0.41 -4.75 -22.19
N CYS A 239 1.05 -5.37 -21.22
CA CYS A 239 1.34 -4.74 -19.94
C CYS A 239 2.74 -5.08 -19.44
N LEU A 240 3.14 -4.42 -18.35
CA LEU A 240 4.46 -4.55 -17.77
C LEU A 240 4.67 -5.99 -17.25
N ARG A 241 5.78 -6.62 -17.64
CA ARG A 241 6.20 -7.90 -17.09
C ARG A 241 7.18 -7.67 -15.94
N TYR A 242 6.73 -7.91 -14.71
CA TYR A 242 7.57 -7.81 -13.52
C TYR A 242 8.41 -9.07 -13.40
N ARG A 243 9.75 -8.92 -13.39
CA ARG A 243 10.70 -10.04 -13.25
C ARG A 243 11.54 -9.87 -12.00
N PRO A 244 11.31 -10.66 -10.94
CA PRO A 244 12.10 -10.61 -9.72
C PRO A 244 13.59 -10.74 -10.03
N GLY A 245 14.40 -9.90 -9.39
CA GLY A 245 15.85 -9.83 -9.57
C GLY A 245 16.33 -9.10 -10.83
N GLU A 246 15.47 -8.92 -11.84
CA GLU A 246 15.84 -8.36 -13.14
C GLU A 246 15.20 -7.00 -13.38
N PHE A 247 13.87 -6.94 -13.42
CA PHE A 247 13.10 -5.74 -13.73
C PHE A 247 11.87 -5.67 -12.82
N THR A 248 12.00 -4.92 -11.74
CA THR A 248 11.06 -4.92 -10.62
C THR A 248 10.38 -3.57 -10.44
N ARG A 249 9.85 -3.02 -11.53
CA ARG A 249 9.14 -1.73 -11.55
C ARG A 249 7.63 -1.92 -11.50
N ILE A 250 6.92 -0.94 -10.95
CA ILE A 250 5.45 -0.83 -11.06
C ILE A 250 5.08 0.14 -12.20
N PRO A 251 3.95 -0.07 -12.90
CA PRO A 251 3.67 0.68 -14.13
C PRO A 251 3.19 2.10 -13.88
N ASN A 252 2.61 2.40 -12.70
CA ASN A 252 1.93 3.67 -12.44
C ASN A 252 1.70 3.91 -10.94
N ARG A 253 1.18 5.09 -10.59
CA ARG A 253 0.84 5.49 -9.21
C ARG A 253 -0.32 4.69 -8.61
N TYR A 254 -1.19 4.16 -9.47
CA TYR A 254 -2.23 3.19 -9.16
C TYR A 254 -2.15 2.06 -10.20
N TYR A 255 -2.27 0.81 -9.78
CA TYR A 255 -2.05 -0.32 -10.66
C TYR A 255 -2.74 -1.59 -10.13
N SER A 256 -2.86 -2.60 -10.99
CA SER A 256 -3.34 -3.92 -10.60
C SER A 256 -2.43 -5.05 -11.06
N PHE A 257 -2.54 -6.17 -10.36
CA PHE A 257 -1.94 -7.45 -10.72
C PHE A 257 -2.77 -8.59 -10.17
N SER A 258 -2.47 -9.82 -10.59
CA SER A 258 -3.22 -11.01 -10.16
C SER A 258 -2.28 -12.09 -9.62
N ARG A 259 -2.71 -12.81 -8.58
CA ARG A 259 -2.04 -14.02 -8.07
C ARG A 259 -3.10 -14.99 -7.53
N GLY A 260 -3.02 -16.27 -7.91
CA GLY A 260 -3.89 -17.33 -7.37
C GLY A 260 -5.40 -17.11 -7.60
N GLY A 261 -5.78 -16.43 -8.69
CA GLY A 261 -7.17 -16.04 -8.97
C GLY A 261 -7.68 -14.86 -8.12
N ILE A 262 -6.79 -14.13 -7.43
CA ILE A 262 -7.11 -12.90 -6.71
C ILE A 262 -6.53 -11.71 -7.47
N GLU A 263 -7.32 -10.65 -7.62
CA GLU A 263 -6.86 -9.38 -8.16
C GLU A 263 -6.54 -8.39 -7.05
N PHE A 264 -5.38 -7.76 -7.16
CA PHE A 264 -4.88 -6.76 -6.23
C PHE A 264 -4.91 -5.38 -6.89
N PHE A 265 -5.36 -4.37 -6.17
CA PHE A 265 -5.47 -2.99 -6.65
C PHE A 265 -4.72 -2.05 -5.72
N ALA A 266 -3.63 -1.47 -6.21
CA ALA A 266 -2.86 -0.42 -5.55
C ALA A 266 -3.47 0.94 -5.88
N LEU A 267 -3.78 1.76 -4.88
CA LEU A 267 -4.29 3.13 -5.09
C LEU A 267 -3.31 4.19 -4.60
N ASP A 268 -3.26 5.31 -5.33
CA ASP A 268 -2.72 6.56 -4.83
C ASP A 268 -3.81 7.29 -4.03
N SER A 269 -3.97 6.90 -2.76
CA SER A 269 -4.94 7.54 -1.84
C SER A 269 -4.65 9.02 -1.58
N THR A 270 -3.44 9.52 -1.87
CA THR A 270 -3.06 10.93 -1.65
C THR A 270 -3.78 11.88 -2.61
N THR A 271 -4.40 11.35 -3.65
CA THR A 271 -5.23 12.10 -4.61
C THR A 271 -6.73 11.84 -4.42
N LEU A 272 -7.12 11.05 -3.42
CA LEU A 272 -8.51 10.68 -3.08
C LEU A 272 -8.95 11.17 -1.69
N ASN A 273 -8.04 11.77 -0.92
CA ASN A 273 -8.22 12.15 0.48
C ASN A 273 -8.63 13.62 0.68
N GLN A 274 -9.19 14.27 -0.35
CA GLN A 274 -9.80 15.60 -0.24
C GLN A 274 -11.25 15.53 -0.71
N TRP A 275 -12.09 16.39 -0.15
CA TRP A 275 -13.49 16.51 -0.52
C TRP A 275 -13.85 17.99 -0.46
N ASP A 276 -14.47 18.47 -1.53
CA ASP A 276 -14.93 19.85 -1.65
C ASP A 276 -16.39 19.84 -2.13
N PRO A 277 -17.37 19.89 -1.22
CA PRO A 277 -18.78 19.83 -1.58
C PRO A 277 -19.25 20.98 -2.48
N GLU A 278 -18.49 22.08 -2.56
CA GLU A 278 -18.82 23.23 -3.40
C GLU A 278 -18.26 23.10 -4.83
N ALA A 279 -17.36 22.14 -5.08
CA ALA A 279 -16.77 21.92 -6.39
C ALA A 279 -17.72 21.18 -7.35
N VAL A 280 -17.56 21.45 -8.66
CA VAL A 280 -18.32 20.78 -9.74
C VAL A 280 -18.15 19.25 -9.71
N ASP A 281 -16.96 18.77 -9.32
CA ASP A 281 -16.72 17.38 -8.94
C ASP A 281 -16.22 17.39 -7.50
N ALA A 282 -17.11 17.07 -6.56
CA ALA A 282 -16.80 17.17 -5.14
C ALA A 282 -15.70 16.20 -4.67
N LEU A 283 -15.43 15.17 -5.47
CA LEU A 283 -14.39 14.17 -5.20
C LEU A 283 -13.26 14.30 -6.22
N PRO A 284 -12.00 14.44 -5.79
CA PRO A 284 -10.87 14.58 -6.68
C PRO A 284 -10.61 13.29 -7.48
N ASP A 285 -9.72 13.42 -8.48
CA ASP A 285 -9.14 12.31 -9.22
C ASP A 285 -10.15 11.30 -9.79
N ARG A 286 -11.13 11.85 -10.52
CA ARG A 286 -12.17 11.09 -11.21
C ARG A 286 -11.64 9.93 -12.06
N GLU A 287 -10.49 10.12 -12.71
CA GLU A 287 -9.85 9.10 -13.55
C GLU A 287 -9.49 7.85 -12.73
N GLN A 288 -8.85 8.01 -11.57
CA GLN A 288 -8.52 6.87 -10.71
C GLN A 288 -9.79 6.23 -10.11
N ARG A 289 -10.79 7.03 -9.70
CA ARG A 289 -12.06 6.49 -9.17
C ARG A 289 -12.81 5.66 -10.21
N GLN A 290 -12.91 6.17 -11.44
CA GLN A 290 -13.53 5.45 -12.55
C GLN A 290 -12.74 4.19 -12.92
N TRP A 291 -11.41 4.29 -13.00
CA TRP A 291 -10.54 3.14 -13.23
C TRP A 291 -10.79 2.04 -12.19
N LEU A 292 -10.82 2.36 -10.89
CA LEU A 292 -11.02 1.36 -9.84
C LEU A 292 -12.42 0.73 -9.94
N ARG A 293 -13.46 1.54 -10.10
CA ARG A 293 -14.85 1.06 -10.24
C ARG A 293 -14.97 0.11 -11.42
N ASP A 294 -14.52 0.53 -12.59
CA ASP A 294 -14.69 -0.22 -13.83
C ASP A 294 -13.87 -1.52 -13.80
N ARG A 295 -12.67 -1.49 -13.20
CA ARG A 295 -11.84 -2.69 -12.99
C ARG A 295 -12.45 -3.66 -11.99
N LEU A 296 -13.02 -3.18 -10.88
CA LEU A 296 -13.73 -4.05 -9.94
C LEU A 296 -14.96 -4.69 -10.60
N ILE A 297 -15.70 -3.96 -11.44
CA ILE A 297 -16.83 -4.52 -12.20
C ILE A 297 -16.35 -5.61 -13.16
N GLN A 298 -15.32 -5.33 -13.97
CA GLN A 298 -14.72 -6.31 -14.89
C GLN A 298 -14.22 -7.55 -14.12
N SER A 299 -13.54 -7.32 -13.01
CA SER A 299 -13.06 -8.35 -12.10
C SER A 299 -14.20 -9.25 -11.63
N TRP A 300 -15.33 -8.66 -11.21
CA TRP A 300 -16.53 -9.36 -10.78
C TRP A 300 -17.19 -10.21 -11.85
N GLN A 301 -17.19 -9.72 -13.08
CA GLN A 301 -17.75 -10.42 -14.24
C GLN A 301 -16.84 -11.56 -14.71
N ASN A 302 -15.56 -11.56 -14.32
CA ASN A 302 -14.62 -12.62 -14.65
C ASN A 302 -14.76 -13.81 -13.69
N SER A 303 -15.28 -14.93 -14.20
CA SER A 303 -15.45 -16.17 -13.42
C SER A 303 -14.14 -16.81 -12.96
N GLN A 304 -13.00 -16.41 -13.52
CA GLN A 304 -11.68 -16.87 -13.07
C GLN A 304 -11.16 -16.09 -11.85
N VAL A 305 -11.80 -14.97 -11.48
CA VAL A 305 -11.43 -14.17 -10.32
C VAL A 305 -12.29 -14.55 -9.13
N ARG A 306 -11.63 -15.15 -8.13
CA ARG A 306 -12.24 -15.59 -6.88
C ARG A 306 -12.12 -14.60 -5.74
N GLY A 307 -11.27 -13.57 -5.85
CA GLY A 307 -11.17 -12.51 -4.83
C GLY A 307 -10.55 -11.20 -5.31
N ARG A 308 -10.75 -10.13 -4.54
CA ARG A 308 -10.35 -8.74 -4.84
C ARG A 308 -9.79 -8.08 -3.58
N ILE A 309 -8.58 -7.56 -3.65
CA ILE A 309 -7.90 -6.91 -2.54
C ILE A 309 -7.50 -5.49 -2.93
N LEU A 310 -7.81 -4.52 -2.07
CA LEU A 310 -7.33 -3.15 -2.22
C LEU A 310 -6.15 -2.90 -1.29
N PHE A 311 -5.16 -2.12 -1.74
CA PHE A 311 -4.15 -1.56 -0.83
C PHE A 311 -3.74 -0.14 -1.20
N PHE A 312 -3.54 0.70 -0.19
CA PHE A 312 -3.24 2.13 -0.33
C PHE A 312 -2.72 2.72 0.98
N HIS A 313 -2.55 4.04 1.08
CA HIS A 313 -1.96 4.67 2.26
C HIS A 313 -2.96 5.21 3.28
N HIS A 314 -3.88 6.12 2.90
CA HIS A 314 -4.77 6.79 3.86
C HIS A 314 -5.99 5.92 4.22
N PRO A 315 -6.21 5.53 5.49
CA PRO A 315 -7.34 4.68 5.88
C PRO A 315 -8.65 5.47 5.95
N PRO A 316 -9.77 4.96 5.38
CA PRO A 316 -11.10 5.56 5.55
C PRO A 316 -11.71 5.29 6.93
N TYR A 317 -11.28 4.21 7.58
CA TYR A 317 -11.74 3.77 8.90
C TYR A 317 -10.53 3.51 9.79
N VAL A 318 -10.45 4.19 10.93
CA VAL A 318 -9.31 4.10 11.84
C VAL A 318 -9.68 4.63 13.22
N THR A 319 -9.21 3.99 14.30
CA THR A 319 -9.41 4.47 15.68
C THR A 319 -8.12 4.99 16.33
N GLU A 320 -7.02 5.08 15.57
CA GLU A 320 -5.82 5.80 15.99
C GLU A 320 -6.14 7.26 16.37
N ALA A 321 -5.67 7.67 17.55
CA ALA A 321 -6.06 8.90 18.23
C ALA A 321 -5.82 10.19 17.43
N THR A 322 -4.86 10.23 16.50
CA THR A 322 -4.54 11.42 15.71
C THR A 322 -5.17 11.46 14.32
N LYS A 323 -5.68 10.32 13.83
CA LYS A 323 -6.25 10.18 12.47
C LYS A 323 -7.76 9.97 12.41
N TRP A 324 -8.39 9.40 13.44
CA TRP A 324 -9.81 9.01 13.40
C TRP A 324 -10.78 10.16 13.07
N LYS A 325 -10.45 11.39 13.51
CA LYS A 325 -11.25 12.60 13.31
C LYS A 325 -10.57 13.59 12.35
N ARG A 326 -10.09 13.08 11.22
CA ARG A 326 -9.47 13.89 10.15
C ARG A 326 -10.37 13.94 8.93
N THR A 327 -10.42 15.11 8.30
CA THR A 327 -11.14 15.32 7.03
C THR A 327 -10.59 14.41 5.92
N GLU A 328 -9.31 14.06 5.97
CA GLU A 328 -8.68 13.13 5.02
C GLU A 328 -9.29 11.72 5.07
N ALA A 329 -9.52 11.18 6.28
CA ALA A 329 -10.13 9.86 6.45
C ALA A 329 -11.58 9.85 5.95
N TYR A 330 -12.32 10.92 6.25
CA TYR A 330 -13.68 11.11 5.75
C TYR A 330 -13.72 11.24 4.21
N ALA A 331 -12.88 12.10 3.63
CA ALA A 331 -12.82 12.26 2.18
C ALA A 331 -12.45 10.95 1.46
N MET A 332 -11.49 10.19 2.03
CA MET A 332 -11.14 8.88 1.50
C MET A 332 -12.33 7.90 1.56
N ARG A 333 -13.10 7.92 2.66
CA ARG A 333 -14.32 7.12 2.82
C ARG A 333 -15.34 7.43 1.73
N HIS A 334 -15.65 8.71 1.48
CA HIS A 334 -16.57 9.10 0.41
C HIS A 334 -16.06 8.73 -0.98
N SER A 335 -14.76 8.91 -1.24
CA SER A 335 -14.16 8.48 -2.50
C SER A 335 -14.33 6.97 -2.75
N LEU A 336 -14.13 6.14 -1.72
CA LEU A 336 -14.31 4.69 -1.84
C LEU A 336 -15.77 4.27 -1.86
N ARG A 337 -16.65 4.87 -1.07
CA ARG A 337 -18.10 4.62 -1.13
C ARG A 337 -18.63 4.88 -2.53
N TRP A 338 -18.26 6.01 -3.14
CA TRP A 338 -18.65 6.31 -4.53
C TRP A 338 -18.24 5.19 -5.50
N VAL A 339 -17.03 4.64 -5.33
CA VAL A 339 -16.55 3.52 -6.15
C VAL A 339 -17.35 2.25 -5.86
N LEU A 340 -17.46 1.85 -4.60
CA LEU A 340 -18.04 0.59 -4.19
C LEU A 340 -19.56 0.56 -4.41
N ASP A 341 -20.27 1.68 -4.20
CA ASP A 341 -21.67 1.84 -4.55
C ASP A 341 -21.89 1.63 -6.05
N GLY A 342 -21.00 2.19 -6.88
CA GLY A 342 -21.01 1.98 -8.32
C GLY A 342 -20.78 0.52 -8.73
N VAL A 343 -19.93 -0.21 -7.99
CA VAL A 343 -19.73 -1.66 -8.20
C VAL A 343 -20.98 -2.43 -7.77
N VAL A 344 -21.51 -2.19 -6.56
CA VAL A 344 -22.73 -2.83 -6.04
C VAL A 344 -23.89 -2.69 -7.01
N ALA A 345 -24.08 -1.49 -7.58
CA ALA A 345 -25.13 -1.22 -8.56
C ALA A 345 -24.94 -2.00 -9.88
N ALA A 346 -23.70 -2.24 -10.29
CA ALA A 346 -23.36 -2.94 -11.54
C ALA A 346 -23.32 -4.47 -11.40
N VAL A 347 -23.17 -5.01 -10.17
CA VAL A 347 -23.22 -6.44 -9.86
C VAL A 347 -24.30 -6.78 -8.82
N PRO A 348 -25.60 -6.61 -9.17
CA PRO A 348 -26.70 -6.86 -8.23
C PRO A 348 -26.83 -8.34 -7.83
N ASP A 349 -26.47 -9.27 -8.71
CA ASP A 349 -26.61 -10.72 -8.50
C ASP A 349 -25.43 -11.37 -7.76
N ARG A 350 -24.63 -10.59 -7.02
CA ARG A 350 -23.41 -11.06 -6.33
C ARG A 350 -23.66 -12.03 -5.16
N GLY A 351 -24.90 -12.15 -4.70
CA GLY A 351 -25.25 -12.89 -3.48
C GLY A 351 -24.54 -12.31 -2.25
N ASP A 352 -24.06 -13.18 -1.36
CA ASP A 352 -23.36 -12.78 -0.13
C ASP A 352 -21.87 -12.47 -0.32
N ARG A 353 -21.34 -12.62 -1.54
CA ARG A 353 -19.92 -12.38 -1.80
C ARG A 353 -19.59 -10.87 -1.69
N PRO A 354 -18.53 -10.48 -0.97
CA PRO A 354 -18.21 -9.08 -0.72
C PRO A 354 -17.60 -8.42 -1.95
N VAL A 355 -17.93 -7.14 -2.22
CA VAL A 355 -17.43 -6.39 -3.41
C VAL A 355 -15.91 -6.34 -3.48
N VAL A 356 -15.25 -6.33 -2.32
CA VAL A 356 -13.82 -6.56 -2.13
C VAL A 356 -13.64 -7.43 -0.89
N ASP A 357 -12.70 -8.37 -0.92
CA ASP A 357 -12.53 -9.35 0.14
C ASP A 357 -11.69 -8.80 1.29
N GLY A 358 -10.74 -7.90 1.02
CA GLY A 358 -10.06 -7.16 2.07
C GLY A 358 -9.30 -5.93 1.60
N VAL A 359 -9.03 -5.04 2.55
CA VAL A 359 -8.44 -3.74 2.31
C VAL A 359 -7.27 -3.50 3.27
N PHE A 360 -6.10 -3.14 2.73
CA PHE A 360 -4.89 -2.84 3.50
C PHE A 360 -4.47 -1.38 3.32
N SER A 361 -4.26 -0.69 4.43
CA SER A 361 -3.93 0.74 4.46
C SER A 361 -2.77 1.04 5.40
N GLY A 362 -2.23 2.26 5.41
CA GLY A 362 -1.15 2.73 6.29
C GLY A 362 -1.54 3.99 7.06
N HIS A 363 -0.66 4.99 7.08
CA HIS A 363 -0.81 6.38 7.53
C HIS A 363 -1.06 6.61 9.03
N ALA A 364 -1.92 5.79 9.63
CA ALA A 364 -2.06 5.71 11.06
C ALA A 364 -1.00 4.75 11.59
N HIS A 365 -0.13 5.24 12.48
CA HIS A 365 1.01 4.46 12.95
C HIS A 365 0.61 3.44 14.01
N CYS A 366 -0.13 2.42 13.59
CA CYS A 366 -0.53 1.25 14.36
C CYS A 366 -0.78 0.10 13.39
N LEU A 367 -0.92 -1.11 13.94
CA LEU A 367 -1.67 -2.16 13.29
C LEU A 367 -3.10 -2.14 13.85
N GLU A 368 -4.10 -2.13 12.97
CA GLU A 368 -5.50 -2.17 13.37
C GLU A 368 -6.30 -3.07 12.43
N TYR A 369 -7.16 -3.92 12.99
CA TYR A 369 -8.21 -4.64 12.25
C TYR A 369 -9.56 -4.02 12.61
N LEU A 370 -10.30 -3.53 11.62
CA LEU A 370 -11.66 -3.05 11.78
C LEU A 370 -12.64 -3.82 10.88
N GLN A 371 -13.89 -3.90 11.33
CA GLN A 371 -15.01 -4.35 10.52
C GLN A 371 -16.04 -3.23 10.43
N THR A 372 -16.54 -2.96 9.22
CA THR A 372 -17.69 -2.06 9.04
C THR A 372 -19.00 -2.78 9.38
N GLY A 373 -19.98 -2.02 9.89
CA GLY A 373 -21.34 -2.51 10.08
C GLY A 373 -22.16 -2.41 8.81
N ASP A 374 -23.49 -2.33 8.97
CA ASP A 374 -24.37 -1.90 7.89
C ASP A 374 -24.25 -0.37 7.73
N THR A 375 -23.42 0.06 6.79
CA THR A 375 -23.17 1.47 6.51
C THR A 375 -24.22 2.08 5.57
N GLY A 376 -25.08 1.26 4.95
CA GLY A 376 -25.95 1.67 3.85
C GLY A 376 -25.23 1.90 2.51
N HIS A 377 -23.93 1.60 2.43
CA HIS A 377 -23.10 1.75 1.23
C HIS A 377 -22.39 0.44 0.87
N GLY A 378 -21.72 0.40 -0.28
CA GLY A 378 -20.95 -0.73 -0.77
C GLY A 378 -19.72 -1.07 0.08
N ASP A 379 -19.44 -0.28 1.12
CA ASP A 379 -18.42 -0.59 2.13
C ASP A 379 -18.98 -1.29 3.38
N ALA A 380 -20.26 -1.68 3.39
CA ALA A 380 -20.88 -2.43 4.47
C ALA A 380 -20.24 -3.81 4.66
N HIS A 381 -20.09 -4.22 5.92
CA HIS A 381 -19.59 -5.54 6.33
C HIS A 381 -18.21 -5.96 5.75
N LEU A 382 -17.38 -4.97 5.42
CA LEU A 382 -16.02 -5.19 4.92
C LEU A 382 -15.00 -5.22 6.04
N SER A 383 -13.88 -5.88 5.76
CA SER A 383 -12.73 -5.98 6.65
C SER A 383 -11.60 -5.05 6.22
N TRP A 384 -11.11 -4.27 7.18
CA TRP A 384 -10.15 -3.20 6.98
C TRP A 384 -8.93 -3.41 7.87
N TRP A 385 -7.75 -3.37 7.26
CA TRP A 385 -6.48 -3.46 7.95
C TRP A 385 -5.72 -2.15 7.80
N VAL A 386 -5.30 -1.57 8.92
CA VAL A 386 -4.33 -0.47 8.98
C VAL A 386 -2.99 -1.09 9.36
N CYS A 387 -1.95 -0.86 8.57
CA CYS A 387 -0.65 -1.52 8.62
C CYS A 387 0.51 -0.50 8.75
N GLY A 388 0.26 0.69 9.32
CA GLY A 388 1.27 1.76 9.46
C GLY A 388 2.22 1.58 10.65
N GLY A 389 2.25 0.40 11.27
CA GLY A 389 3.03 0.12 12.47
C GLY A 389 4.46 -0.35 12.24
N SER A 390 5.00 -0.31 11.02
CA SER A 390 6.21 -1.09 10.67
C SER A 390 7.55 -0.36 10.87
N GLY A 391 7.55 0.90 11.28
CA GLY A 391 8.82 1.59 11.57
C GLY A 391 8.71 2.96 12.23
N CYS A 392 7.71 3.76 11.85
CA CYS A 392 7.48 5.06 12.47
C CYS A 392 6.98 4.93 13.92
N SER A 393 7.18 5.96 14.74
CA SER A 393 6.71 5.96 16.14
C SER A 393 5.21 5.70 16.19
N THR A 394 4.83 4.58 16.80
CA THR A 394 3.44 4.16 16.88
C THR A 394 2.61 5.04 17.78
N ARG A 395 1.30 4.94 17.63
CA ARG A 395 0.33 5.81 18.29
C ARG A 395 -0.69 4.98 19.08
N ARG A 396 -1.47 5.69 19.90
CA ARG A 396 -2.46 5.06 20.77
C ARG A 396 -3.79 4.98 20.04
N GLN A 397 -4.59 4.01 20.42
CA GLN A 397 -6.02 4.07 20.14
C GLN A 397 -6.62 5.29 20.85
N ARG A 398 -7.65 5.88 20.26
CA ARG A 398 -8.45 6.95 20.86
C ARG A 398 -9.05 6.49 22.20
N GLN A 399 -9.35 7.45 23.09
CA GLN A 399 -9.81 7.14 24.46
C GLN A 399 -11.25 6.63 24.49
N GLU A 400 -12.05 6.97 23.49
CA GLU A 400 -13.45 6.60 23.32
C GLU A 400 -13.63 5.11 22.98
N GLY A 401 -12.53 4.38 22.72
CA GLY A 401 -12.53 2.94 22.53
C GLY A 401 -12.72 2.48 21.08
N ALA A 402 -13.21 1.26 20.91
CA ALA A 402 -13.17 0.54 19.63
C ALA A 402 -14.25 0.93 18.60
N GLY A 403 -15.39 1.48 19.02
CA GLY A 403 -16.51 1.79 18.12
C GLY A 403 -16.35 3.13 17.40
N LEU A 404 -16.20 3.12 16.08
CA LEU A 404 -16.00 4.31 15.26
C LEU A 404 -17.36 4.86 14.77
N PRO A 405 -17.80 6.04 15.23
CA PRO A 405 -19.01 6.68 14.71
C PRO A 405 -18.79 7.25 13.31
N GLU A 406 -19.87 7.42 12.54
CA GLU A 406 -19.86 8.24 11.33
C GLU A 406 -19.40 9.65 11.70
N TRP A 407 -18.48 10.23 10.92
CA TRP A 407 -18.00 11.59 11.19
C TRP A 407 -17.36 12.23 9.95
N PRO A 408 -17.63 13.52 9.69
CA PRO A 408 -18.68 14.36 10.31
C PRO A 408 -20.11 13.84 10.06
N ASP A 409 -21.08 14.31 10.85
CA ASP A 409 -22.50 14.05 10.64
C ASP A 409 -23.02 14.96 9.51
N THR A 410 -22.64 14.63 8.28
CA THR A 410 -22.90 15.43 7.07
C THR A 410 -24.05 14.87 6.25
N GLU A 411 -24.24 13.55 6.32
CA GLU A 411 -25.33 12.85 5.65
C GLU A 411 -26.24 12.31 6.74
N GLY A 412 -27.47 12.85 6.81
CA GLY A 412 -28.54 12.22 7.57
C GLY A 412 -28.73 10.82 6.99
N THR A 413 -28.04 9.83 7.56
CA THR A 413 -27.99 8.44 7.13
C THR A 413 -29.40 7.92 6.90
N GLY A 414 -29.88 7.93 5.66
CA GLY A 414 -31.09 7.25 5.15
C GLY A 414 -32.40 7.33 5.96
N GLY A 415 -32.51 8.19 6.97
CA GLY A 415 -33.42 7.98 8.09
C GLY A 415 -33.90 9.26 8.73
N GLY A 416 -34.53 10.14 7.93
CA GLY A 416 -35.22 11.33 8.41
C GLY A 416 -34.34 12.33 9.20
N PRO A 417 -34.94 13.41 9.73
CA PRO A 417 -34.23 14.33 10.61
C PRO A 417 -33.89 13.61 11.92
N ARG A 418 -32.60 13.41 12.21
CA ARG A 418 -32.15 12.95 13.54
C ARG A 418 -32.27 14.10 14.54
N SER A 419 -32.58 13.76 15.79
CA SER A 419 -32.49 14.74 16.89
C SER A 419 -31.04 15.24 16.96
N PRO A 420 -30.79 16.56 17.09
CA PRO A 420 -29.44 17.12 17.16
C PRO A 420 -28.60 16.59 18.33
N ASP A 421 -29.24 15.94 19.32
CA ASP A 421 -28.60 15.34 20.49
C ASP A 421 -28.33 13.83 20.34
N ALA A 422 -28.74 13.19 19.25
CA ALA A 422 -28.54 11.75 19.04
C ALA A 422 -27.07 11.47 18.65
N PRO A 423 -26.40 10.47 19.24
CA PRO A 423 -25.05 10.11 18.85
C PRO A 423 -25.02 9.62 17.39
N ASN A 424 -23.95 9.95 16.69
CA ASN A 424 -23.69 9.45 15.34
C ASN A 424 -23.66 7.90 15.35
N PRO A 425 -24.23 7.25 14.32
CA PRO A 425 -24.27 5.80 14.26
C PRO A 425 -22.85 5.24 14.16
N GLU A 426 -22.61 4.09 14.77
CA GLU A 426 -21.34 3.37 14.61
C GLU A 426 -21.26 2.79 13.20
N VAL A 427 -20.19 3.13 12.45
CA VAL A 427 -19.97 2.66 11.08
C VAL A 427 -18.92 1.56 11.01
N ALA A 428 -18.01 1.50 11.98
CA ALA A 428 -17.00 0.45 12.06
C ALA A 428 -16.61 0.17 13.52
N ARG A 429 -16.06 -1.02 13.76
CA ARG A 429 -15.53 -1.41 15.07
C ARG A 429 -14.15 -2.00 14.95
N SER A 430 -13.22 -1.47 15.75
CA SER A 430 -11.89 -2.03 15.94
C SER A 430 -11.98 -3.37 16.67
N ARG A 431 -11.40 -4.42 16.09
CA ARG A 431 -11.35 -5.78 16.64
C ARG A 431 -9.97 -6.13 17.19
N LEU A 432 -8.92 -5.56 16.60
CA LEU A 432 -7.55 -5.67 17.06
C LEU A 432 -6.88 -4.31 16.94
N TYR A 433 -6.16 -3.88 17.98
CA TYR A 433 -5.34 -2.68 17.95
C TYR A 433 -3.96 -2.95 18.56
N VAL A 434 -2.91 -2.71 17.77
CA VAL A 434 -1.52 -2.82 18.19
C VAL A 434 -0.81 -1.51 17.91
N GLY A 435 -0.41 -0.83 18.97
CA GLY A 435 0.32 0.42 18.87
C GLY A 435 0.95 0.77 20.20
N LYS A 436 0.98 2.07 20.50
CA LYS A 436 1.52 2.60 21.76
C LYS A 436 0.59 2.27 22.93
N ALA A 437 1.13 1.65 23.98
CA ALA A 437 0.43 1.29 25.20
C ALA A 437 1.22 1.69 26.46
N GLY A 438 0.59 1.59 27.64
CA GLY A 438 1.20 1.91 28.95
C GLY A 438 1.43 3.41 29.20
N GLN A 439 1.95 3.78 30.36
CA GLN A 439 2.33 5.15 30.72
C GLN A 439 3.66 5.17 31.47
N GLY A 440 4.34 6.33 31.54
CA GLY A 440 5.60 6.46 32.29
C GLY A 440 6.66 5.43 31.87
N ALA A 441 7.17 4.69 32.86
CA ALA A 441 8.16 3.62 32.67
C ALA A 441 7.61 2.38 31.94
N ASP A 442 6.29 2.16 31.98
CA ASP A 442 5.63 1.03 31.31
C ASP A 442 5.21 1.34 29.86
N ARG A 443 5.58 2.51 29.34
CA ARG A 443 5.26 2.91 27.97
C ARG A 443 5.95 1.97 26.98
N ARG A 444 5.16 1.34 26.11
CA ARG A 444 5.64 0.46 25.04
C ARG A 444 5.18 0.98 23.68
N GLU A 445 6.12 1.14 22.76
CA GLU A 445 5.82 1.30 21.33
C GLU A 445 5.90 -0.08 20.69
N ARG A 446 4.75 -0.62 20.29
CA ARG A 446 4.67 -1.89 19.57
C ARG A 446 4.68 -1.59 18.07
N TYR A 447 5.58 -2.24 17.36
CA TYR A 447 5.76 -2.22 15.91
C TYR A 447 5.21 -3.52 15.33
N SER A 448 4.85 -3.55 14.06
CA SER A 448 4.11 -4.71 13.50
C SER A 448 4.26 -4.89 12.00
N PHE A 449 3.97 -6.10 11.54
CA PHE A 449 3.73 -6.47 10.16
C PHE A 449 2.64 -7.56 10.11
N LEU A 450 2.10 -7.83 8.92
CA LEU A 450 1.18 -8.93 8.68
C LEU A 450 1.81 -9.97 7.76
N ARG A 451 1.53 -11.25 8.03
CA ARG A 451 1.57 -12.31 7.02
C ARG A 451 0.15 -12.70 6.69
N VAL A 452 -0.14 -12.87 5.40
CA VAL A 452 -1.44 -13.32 4.92
C VAL A 452 -1.22 -14.62 4.16
N ASP A 453 -1.84 -15.70 4.63
CA ASP A 453 -1.80 -17.01 4.01
C ASP A 453 -3.13 -17.24 3.27
N VAL A 454 -3.09 -17.37 1.94
CA VAL A 454 -4.26 -17.53 1.08
C VAL A 454 -4.44 -19.00 0.70
N GLU A 455 -5.63 -19.55 0.96
CA GLU A 455 -5.95 -20.94 0.65
C GLU A 455 -6.42 -21.11 -0.81
N PRO A 456 -6.21 -22.28 -1.43
CA PRO A 456 -6.76 -22.60 -2.76
C PRO A 456 -8.30 -22.76 -2.76
N GLY A 457 -8.93 -22.69 -3.94
CA GLY A 457 -10.36 -23.04 -4.17
C GLY A 457 -11.42 -21.96 -3.90
N SER A 458 -12.59 -21.98 -4.53
CA SER A 458 -13.64 -20.95 -4.30
C SER A 458 -14.68 -21.44 -3.28
N PRO A 459 -15.14 -20.62 -2.30
CA PRO A 459 -14.86 -19.19 -2.10
C PRO A 459 -13.47 -18.86 -1.53
N LEU A 460 -13.09 -17.58 -1.57
CA LEU A 460 -11.84 -17.12 -0.95
C LEU A 460 -11.81 -17.41 0.55
N ARG A 461 -10.74 -18.09 0.98
CA ARG A 461 -10.37 -18.28 2.37
C ARG A 461 -8.92 -17.89 2.57
N TRP A 462 -8.65 -17.27 3.70
CA TRP A 462 -7.34 -16.74 4.02
C TRP A 462 -7.21 -16.50 5.51
N ARG A 463 -5.97 -16.56 5.98
CA ARG A 463 -5.59 -16.35 7.37
C ARG A 463 -4.65 -15.18 7.47
N VAL A 464 -5.04 -14.16 8.21
CA VAL A 464 -4.17 -13.01 8.53
C VAL A 464 -3.50 -13.28 9.86
N ARG A 465 -2.17 -13.30 9.86
CA ARG A 465 -1.30 -13.57 11.01
C ARG A 465 -0.55 -12.28 11.38
N PRO A 466 -0.96 -11.60 12.45
CA PRO A 466 -0.31 -10.37 12.86
C PRO A 466 0.91 -10.64 13.74
N PHE A 467 1.98 -9.90 13.51
CA PHE A 467 3.20 -9.97 14.32
C PHE A 467 3.45 -8.61 14.98
N ALA A 468 3.93 -8.64 16.22
CA ALA A 468 4.24 -7.45 16.99
C ALA A 468 5.61 -7.56 17.67
N SER A 469 6.38 -6.47 17.62
CA SER A 469 7.67 -6.35 18.29
C SER A 469 7.70 -5.09 19.14
N HIS A 470 8.31 -5.14 20.31
CA HIS A 470 8.54 -3.94 21.11
C HIS A 470 9.91 -3.93 21.78
N TRP A 471 10.47 -2.72 21.89
CA TRP A 471 11.73 -2.48 22.58
C TRP A 471 11.47 -2.11 24.04
N HIS A 472 12.07 -2.83 24.97
CA HIS A 472 11.99 -2.53 26.39
C HIS A 472 13.28 -2.92 27.11
N GLN A 473 13.83 -1.99 27.90
CA GLN A 473 15.03 -2.20 28.73
C GLN A 473 16.24 -2.80 27.97
N GLY A 474 16.53 -2.30 26.77
CA GLY A 474 17.70 -2.77 26.01
C GLY A 474 17.50 -4.06 25.23
N ARG A 475 16.26 -4.59 25.16
CA ARG A 475 15.95 -5.85 24.49
C ARG A 475 14.66 -5.76 23.65
N TRP A 476 14.66 -6.50 22.55
CA TRP A 476 13.48 -6.73 21.72
C TRP A 476 12.66 -7.94 22.20
N TRP A 477 11.34 -7.79 22.12
CA TRP A 477 10.36 -8.81 22.43
C TRP A 477 9.43 -8.97 21.23
N ASP A 478 9.39 -10.18 20.69
CA ASP A 478 8.65 -10.55 19.50
C ASP A 478 7.49 -11.47 19.84
N GLU A 479 6.37 -11.29 19.16
CA GLU A 479 5.12 -11.97 19.43
C GLU A 479 4.35 -12.18 18.12
N GLU A 480 3.92 -13.41 17.86
CA GLU A 480 2.84 -13.69 16.91
C GLU A 480 1.51 -13.59 17.66
N LEU A 481 0.60 -12.77 17.14
CA LEU A 481 -0.74 -12.57 17.71
C LEU A 481 -1.72 -13.60 17.14
N ASP A 482 -2.87 -13.73 17.82
CA ASP A 482 -3.92 -14.63 17.36
C ASP A 482 -4.30 -14.35 15.89
N PRO A 483 -4.31 -15.39 15.04
CA PRO A 483 -4.66 -15.22 13.64
C PRO A 483 -6.13 -14.89 13.46
N VAL A 484 -6.43 -14.03 12.50
CA VAL A 484 -7.80 -13.75 12.04
C VAL A 484 -8.07 -14.60 10.80
N VAL A 485 -8.95 -15.60 10.95
CA VAL A 485 -9.47 -16.39 9.83
C VAL A 485 -10.60 -15.60 9.19
N MET A 486 -10.53 -15.48 7.88
CA MET A 486 -11.45 -14.69 7.09
C MET A 486 -12.13 -15.62 6.09
N ASP A 487 -13.43 -15.86 6.28
CA ASP A 487 -14.24 -16.64 5.38
C ASP A 487 -15.23 -15.73 4.66
N SER A 488 -15.36 -15.87 3.35
CA SER A 488 -16.29 -15.04 2.56
C SER A 488 -17.78 -15.33 2.86
N VAL A 489 -18.09 -16.16 3.86
CA VAL A 489 -19.45 -16.61 4.23
C VAL A 489 -19.88 -16.02 5.58
N ASP A 490 -18.95 -15.49 6.39
CA ASP A 490 -19.23 -15.05 7.77
C ASP A 490 -19.59 -13.56 7.89
N VAL A 491 -20.39 -13.04 6.95
CA VAL A 491 -20.96 -11.70 7.06
C VAL A 491 -22.16 -11.65 8.03
N ASN A 492 -22.64 -12.80 8.55
CA ASN A 492 -23.85 -12.85 9.37
C ASN A 492 -23.78 -13.62 10.71
N SER A 493 -22.62 -14.08 11.17
CA SER A 493 -22.52 -14.70 12.50
C SER A 493 -22.35 -13.64 13.60
N GLY A 494 -23.45 -12.94 13.88
CA GLY A 494 -23.66 -12.32 15.18
C GLY A 494 -23.66 -13.41 16.26
N ILE A 495 -22.49 -13.70 16.83
CA ILE A 495 -22.42 -14.45 18.09
C ILE A 495 -22.57 -13.43 19.21
N LEU A 496 -23.85 -13.21 19.51
CA LEU A 496 -24.31 -12.82 20.83
C LEU A 496 -24.03 -13.95 21.82
N GLY A 497 -23.41 -13.61 22.95
CA GLY A 497 -23.59 -14.30 24.21
C GLY A 497 -22.31 -14.53 25.01
N PRO A 498 -22.43 -14.50 26.34
CA PRO A 498 -22.80 -13.36 27.19
C PRO A 498 -21.58 -12.58 27.73
#